data_AF-A0A383C654-F1
#
_entry.id   AF-A0A383C654-F1
#
_cell.length_a   1.000
_cell.length_b   1.000
_cell.length_c   1.000
_cell.angle_alpha   90.00
_cell.angle_beta   90.00
_cell.angle_gamma   90.00
#
_symmetry.space_group_name_H-M   'P 1'
#
loop_
_entity.id
_entity.type
_entity.pdbx_description
1 polymer ?
#
loop_
_entity_poly.entity_id
_entity_poly.type
_entity_poly.pdbx_seq_one_letter_code
_entity_poly.pdbx_strand_id
1 'polypeptide(L)'
;VINYVNKLGPIHVGNSNPVRIMGILNTSPESFYKKSISISKERIRDAVRRMEDEGADFIDVGGMSTAPYLSTMISEKTETSRI
;
A
#
# COMPACT_ATOMS: atom_id res chain seq x y z
N VAL A 1 -4.06 -22.16 24.62
CA VAL A 1 -2.82 -21.81 23.91
C VAL A 1 -3.19 -20.86 22.79
N ILE A 2 -2.80 -19.58 22.86
CA ILE A 2 -3.10 -18.60 21.82
C ILE A 2 -2.14 -18.87 20.66
N ASN A 3 -2.67 -19.30 19.51
CA ASN A 3 -1.89 -19.35 18.27
C ASN A 3 -1.65 -17.91 17.81
N TYR A 4 -0.50 -17.35 18.17
CA TYR A 4 -0.06 -16.08 17.60
C TYR A 4 0.16 -16.28 16.10
N VAL A 5 -0.71 -15.68 15.29
CA VAL A 5 -0.55 -15.64 13.84
C VAL A 5 0.56 -14.64 13.53
N ASN A 6 1.80 -15.13 13.54
CA ASN A 6 3.00 -14.34 13.23
C ASN A 6 3.30 -14.36 11.73
N LYS A 7 2.27 -14.27 10.88
CA LYS A 7 2.43 -14.29 9.41
C LYS A 7 1.46 -13.34 8.73
N LEU A 8 1.95 -12.67 7.69
CA LEU A 8 1.15 -11.97 6.69
C LEU A 8 1.34 -12.71 5.36
N GLY A 9 0.32 -13.48 4.95
CA GLY A 9 0.44 -14.42 3.83
C GLY A 9 1.60 -15.41 4.06
N PRO A 10 2.56 -15.53 3.13
CA PRO A 10 3.71 -16.41 3.29
C PRO A 10 4.81 -15.84 4.21
N ILE A 11 4.77 -14.55 4.55
CA ILE A 11 5.87 -13.85 5.24
C ILE A 11 5.67 -13.91 6.75
N HIS A 12 6.69 -14.34 7.49
CA HIS A 12 6.69 -14.27 8.95
C HIS A 12 7.03 -12.86 9.46
N VAL A 13 6.29 -12.43 10.48
CA VAL A 13 6.39 -11.09 11.10
C VAL A 13 6.48 -11.18 12.62
N GLY A 14 7.06 -10.15 13.25
CA GLY A 14 7.15 -10.03 14.72
C GLY A 14 8.17 -10.96 15.38
N ASN A 15 8.33 -10.83 16.70
CA ASN A 15 9.29 -11.58 17.53
C ASN A 15 10.73 -11.49 16.98
N SER A 16 11.38 -12.63 16.78
CA SER A 16 12.76 -12.75 16.27
C SER A 16 12.85 -12.77 14.75
N ASN A 17 11.74 -12.56 14.02
CA ASN A 17 11.81 -12.45 12.57
C ASN A 17 12.51 -11.13 12.16
N PRO A 18 13.11 -11.06 10.97
CA PRO A 18 13.69 -9.82 10.45
C PRO A 18 12.67 -8.68 10.41
N VAL A 19 13.17 -7.44 10.52
CA VAL A 19 12.38 -6.25 10.19
C VAL A 19 11.88 -6.40 8.76
N ARG A 20 10.60 -6.11 8.55
CA ARG A 20 9.97 -6.12 7.24
C ARG A 20 9.73 -4.71 6.75
N ILE A 21 9.93 -4.49 5.46
CA ILE A 21 9.69 -3.21 4.81
C ILE A 21 8.38 -3.28 4.03
N MET A 22 7.51 -2.31 4.28
CA MET A 22 6.24 -2.14 3.56
C MET A 22 6.33 -0.91 2.68
N GLY A 23 6.29 -1.10 1.36
CA GLY A 23 6.17 -0.02 0.39
C GLY A 23 4.75 0.53 0.39
N ILE A 24 4.60 1.85 0.44
CA ILE A 24 3.29 2.51 0.41
C ILE A 24 2.99 2.98 -1.02
N LEU A 25 1.93 2.44 -1.62
CA LEU A 25 1.45 2.81 -2.94
C LEU A 25 0.07 3.48 -2.86
N ASN A 26 0.04 4.78 -3.14
CA ASN A 26 -1.21 5.54 -3.16
C ASN A 26 -1.74 5.66 -4.60
N THR A 27 -2.98 5.24 -4.83
CA THR A 27 -3.66 5.33 -6.14
C THR A 27 -4.72 6.43 -6.17
N SER A 28 -4.94 7.13 -5.05
CA SER A 28 -5.83 8.28 -4.94
C SER A 28 -5.26 9.52 -5.66
N PRO A 29 -5.97 10.11 -6.65
CA PRO A 29 -5.57 11.36 -7.32
C PRO A 29 -5.42 12.55 -6.36
N GLU A 30 -6.21 12.56 -5.29
CA GLU A 30 -6.21 13.60 -4.26
C GLU A 30 -5.06 13.47 -3.25
N SER A 31 -4.26 12.40 -3.29
CA SER A 31 -3.11 12.24 -2.38
C SER A 31 -2.20 13.46 -2.34
N PHE A 32 -1.71 13.77 -1.14
CA PHE A 32 -0.90 14.97 -0.85
C PHE A 32 0.47 14.95 -1.56
N TYR A 33 1.11 13.78 -1.62
CA TYR A 33 2.42 13.63 -2.28
C TYR A 33 2.26 13.24 -3.75
N LYS A 34 2.17 14.25 -4.65
CA LYS A 34 1.92 14.04 -6.08
C LYS A 34 2.94 13.15 -6.80
N LYS A 35 4.18 13.07 -6.31
CA LYS A 35 5.23 12.23 -6.91
C LYS A 35 5.05 10.72 -6.67
N SER A 36 4.19 10.31 -5.72
CA SER A 36 3.90 8.89 -5.45
C SER A 36 2.54 8.43 -5.98
N ILE A 37 1.84 9.23 -6.78
CA ILE A 37 0.52 8.86 -7.29
C ILE A 37 0.65 8.07 -8.59
N SER A 38 0.22 6.81 -8.55
CA SER A 38 0.13 5.95 -9.73
C SER A 38 -1.34 5.67 -10.03
N ILE A 39 -1.90 6.39 -11.01
CA ILE A 39 -3.33 6.28 -11.38
C ILE A 39 -3.62 5.32 -12.53
N SER A 40 -2.59 4.88 -13.27
CA SER A 40 -2.76 3.89 -14.35
C SER A 40 -2.24 2.54 -13.88
N LYS A 41 -2.83 1.46 -14.39
CA LYS A 41 -2.42 0.09 -14.06
C LYS A 41 -0.95 -0.16 -14.39
N GLU A 42 -0.46 0.45 -15.47
CA GLU A 42 0.95 0.35 -15.88
C GLU A 42 1.86 1.03 -14.87
N ARG A 43 1.53 2.25 -14.42
CA ARG A 43 2.32 2.96 -13.40
C ARG A 43 2.29 2.25 -12.05
N ILE A 44 1.14 1.68 -11.67
CA ILE A 44 1.00 0.87 -10.46
C ILE A 44 1.94 -0.34 -10.54
N ARG A 45 1.90 -1.09 -11.65
CA ARG A 45 2.77 -2.25 -11.87
C ARG A 45 4.26 -1.86 -11.82
N ASP A 46 4.63 -0.78 -12.51
CA ASP A 46 6.03 -0.36 -12.58
C ASP A 46 6.53 0.14 -11.22
N ALA A 47 5.68 0.81 -10.43
CA ALA A 47 5.99 1.21 -9.07
C ALA A 47 6.15 0.00 -8.13
N VAL A 48 5.27 -1.00 -8.22
CA VAL A 48 5.36 -2.23 -7.44
C VAL A 48 6.66 -2.98 -7.75
N ARG A 49 7.00 -3.15 -9.03
CA ARG A 49 8.26 -3.78 -9.45
C ARG A 49 9.48 -3.06 -8.87
N ARG A 50 9.46 -1.72 -8.93
CA ARG A 50 10.53 -0.92 -8.34
C ARG A 50 10.62 -1.09 -6.82
N MET A 51 9.51 -1.12 -6.10
CA MET A 51 9.49 -1.35 -4.65
C MET A 51 10.02 -2.74 -4.29
N GLU A 52 9.68 -3.76 -5.10
CA GLU A 52 10.23 -5.11 -4.98
C GLU A 52 11.75 -5.11 -5.20
N ASP A 53 12.25 -4.47 -6.28
CA ASP A 53 13.68 -4.33 -6.57
C ASP A 53 14.44 -3.56 -5.47
N GLU A 54 13.77 -2.60 -4.81
CA GLU A 54 14.31 -1.83 -3.68
C GLU A 54 14.21 -2.58 -2.33
N GLY A 55 13.60 -3.78 -2.31
CA GLY A 55 13.60 -4.68 -1.15
C GLY A 55 12.36 -4.61 -0.25
N ALA A 56 11.22 -4.14 -0.76
CA ALA A 56 9.95 -4.20 -0.01
C ALA A 56 9.45 -5.66 0.13
N ASP A 57 9.14 -6.08 1.36
CA ASP A 57 8.50 -7.36 1.65
C ASP A 57 6.98 -7.32 1.40
N PHE A 58 6.38 -6.13 1.53
CA PHE A 58 4.94 -5.89 1.38
C PHE A 58 4.69 -4.63 0.56
N ILE A 59 3.52 -4.58 -0.07
CA ILE A 59 2.97 -3.36 -0.65
C ILE A 59 1.62 -3.07 0.01
N ASP A 60 1.49 -1.88 0.59
CA ASP A 60 0.21 -1.35 1.06
C ASP A 60 -0.38 -0.45 -0.02
N VAL A 61 -1.58 -0.77 -0.49
CA VAL A 61 -2.21 -0.10 -1.63
C VAL A 61 -3.45 0.64 -1.16
N GLY A 62 -3.41 1.98 -1.23
CA GLY A 62 -4.48 2.86 -0.76
C GLY A 62 -5.20 3.59 -1.90
N GLY A 63 -6.51 3.34 -2.06
CA GLY A 63 -7.36 3.96 -3.07
C GLY A 63 -8.02 5.28 -2.64
N MET A 64 -8.10 5.54 -1.33
CA MET A 64 -8.62 6.79 -0.75
C MET A 64 -7.56 7.48 0.10
N SER A 65 -7.40 8.80 -0.06
CA SER A 65 -6.52 9.58 0.82
C SER A 65 -7.19 9.89 2.16
N THR A 66 -6.43 9.87 3.25
CA THR A 66 -6.88 10.29 4.59
C THR A 66 -6.27 11.64 5.01
N ALA A 67 -5.78 12.43 4.05
CA ALA A 67 -5.12 13.70 4.33
C ALA A 67 -6.06 14.67 5.08
N PRO A 68 -5.69 15.17 6.27
CA PRO A 68 -6.60 15.89 7.17
C PRO A 68 -7.08 17.25 6.64
N TYR A 69 -6.42 17.77 5.60
CA TYR A 69 -6.72 19.08 5.01
C TYR A 69 -7.50 19.01 3.69
N LEU A 70 -7.81 17.80 3.22
CA LEU A 70 -8.52 17.59 1.96
C LEU A 70 -9.86 16.90 2.23
N SER A 71 -10.91 17.30 1.51
CA SER A 71 -12.15 16.54 1.47
C SER A 71 -12.00 15.39 0.48
N THR A 72 -11.70 14.20 1.00
CA THR A 72 -11.28 13.03 0.21
C THR A 72 -12.21 11.84 0.34
N MET A 73 -13.28 11.97 1.13
CA MET A 73 -14.25 10.91 1.32
C MET A 73 -14.91 10.55 -0.01
N ILE A 74 -14.80 9.28 -0.37
CA ILE A 74 -15.41 8.70 -1.56
C ILE A 74 -16.22 7.47 -1.16
N SER A 75 -17.04 6.96 -2.08
CA SER A 75 -17.72 5.68 -1.87
C SER A 75 -16.74 4.51 -2.03
N GLU A 76 -17.03 3.40 -1.34
CA GLU A 76 -16.33 2.12 -1.49
C GLU A 76 -16.22 1.69 -2.97
N LYS A 77 -17.28 1.91 -3.75
CA LYS A 77 -17.30 1.62 -5.19
C LYS A 77 -16.26 2.45 -5.96
N THR A 78 -16.07 3.71 -5.61
CA THR A 78 -15.07 4.59 -6.23
C THR A 78 -13.66 4.24 -5.75
N GLU A 79 -13.49 3.86 -4.49
CA GLU A 79 -12.19 3.39 -3.99
C GLU A 79 -11.75 2.09 -4.68
N THR A 80 -12.67 1.12 -4.78
CA THR A 80 -12.43 -0.16 -5.44
C THR A 80 -12.04 0.01 -6.91
N SER A 81 -12.58 1.00 -7.63
CA SER A 81 -12.23 1.20 -9.04
C SER A 81 -10.84 1.81 -9.27
N ARG A 82 -10.18 2.28 -8.21
CA ARG A 82 -8.82 2.86 -8.23
C ARG A 82 -7.71 1.84 -7.98
N ILE A 83 -8.06 0.60 -7.61
CA ILE A 83 -7.14 -0.50 -7.32
C ILE A 83 -7.33 -1.60 -8.36
#